data_AF-A0A8X8G7S5-F1
#
_entry.id   AF-A0A8X8G7S5-F1
#
_cell.length_a   1.000
_cell.length_b   1.000
_cell.length_c   1.000
_cell.angle_alpha   90.00
_cell.angle_beta   90.00
_cell.angle_gamma   90.00
#
_symmetry.space_group_name_H-M   'P 1'
#
loop_
_entity.id
_entity.type
_entity.pdbx_description
1 polymer ?
#
loop_
_entity_poly.entity_id
_entity_poly.type
_entity_poly.pdbx_seq_one_letter_code
_entity_poly.pdbx_strand_id
1 'polypeptide(L)'
;MDTNILGRFTPPAPGSSRLLAGVLLLLSATTAGAAPLSLQSAEAIALRQNPGLGALTQKIAELQHQAVAVAQLPDPHLALGVVNAPLNNFSMNQQQMSMLSVGLSQTFPSFGKLGLEGQQAGVEAQAAADTLRGQSAELVLLLRRAWLQALYAEDAVATVRHQEQLQAESVQAALALYRSAQGSQADVLRAQLARDSLANDISKLQAERASDLAQIAQILDLPEPPSIEKQWP
;
A
#
# COMPACT_ATOMS: atom_id res chain seq x y z
N MET A 1 48.11 -25.83 75.27
CA MET A 1 46.74 -26.34 75.38
C MET A 1 45.85 -25.40 74.57
N ASP A 2 45.29 -25.71 73.41
CA ASP A 2 45.47 -26.80 72.46
C ASP A 2 44.96 -26.26 71.11
N THR A 3 45.71 -26.62 70.07
CA THR A 3 45.32 -26.90 68.67
C THR A 3 43.85 -26.70 68.26
N ASN A 4 43.59 -26.02 67.13
CA ASN A 4 43.49 -26.65 65.80
C ASN A 4 43.05 -25.65 64.70
N ILE A 5 43.56 -25.93 63.51
CA ILE A 5 43.57 -25.20 62.24
C ILE A 5 42.29 -25.47 61.44
N LEU A 6 41.78 -24.48 60.69
CA LEU A 6 41.55 -24.55 59.23
C LEU A 6 40.77 -23.34 58.69
N GLY A 7 41.29 -22.79 57.58
CA GLY A 7 40.42 -22.42 56.46
C GLY A 7 40.02 -20.95 56.36
N ARG A 8 40.90 -20.16 55.75
CA ARG A 8 40.58 -18.86 55.13
C ARG A 8 39.37 -18.98 54.19
N PHE A 9 38.40 -18.06 54.28
CA PHE A 9 37.74 -17.40 53.14
C PHE A 9 37.01 -16.13 53.63
N THR A 10 37.45 -14.98 53.13
CA THR A 10 36.80 -13.65 53.16
C THR A 10 36.83 -13.14 51.71
N PRO A 11 36.02 -12.15 51.22
CA PRO A 11 35.14 -11.18 51.90
C PRO A 11 33.82 -10.92 51.07
N PRO A 12 33.17 -9.73 51.06
CA PRO A 12 32.57 -8.93 52.14
C PRO A 12 31.04 -8.71 52.00
N ALA A 13 30.49 -8.04 53.02
CA ALA A 13 29.10 -7.66 53.28
C ALA A 13 28.30 -7.00 52.13
N PRO A 14 26.95 -7.14 52.13
CA PRO A 14 26.07 -6.34 51.29
C PRO A 14 25.84 -4.97 51.93
N GLY A 15 26.36 -3.93 51.30
CA GLY A 15 26.16 -2.55 51.73
C GLY A 15 25.87 -1.65 50.53
N SER A 16 24.81 -0.85 50.71
CA SER A 16 24.50 0.41 50.02
C SER A 16 23.79 0.36 48.65
N SER A 17 22.49 0.68 48.75
CA SER A 17 21.75 1.64 47.92
C SER A 17 22.32 1.95 46.55
N ARG A 18 21.66 1.40 45.52
CA ARG A 18 21.66 2.03 44.19
C ARG A 18 20.24 2.45 43.85
N LEU A 19 20.06 3.76 43.94
CA LEU A 19 18.90 4.53 43.53
C LEU A 19 18.45 4.08 42.14
N LEU A 20 17.25 3.53 42.06
CA LEU A 20 16.47 3.36 40.84
C LEU A 20 16.08 4.75 40.34
N ALA A 21 16.97 5.40 39.58
CA ALA A 21 16.61 6.58 38.80
C ALA A 21 15.77 6.10 37.60
N GLY A 22 14.46 6.22 37.74
CA GLY A 22 13.49 5.89 36.70
C GLY A 22 13.71 6.74 35.46
N VAL A 23 14.03 6.07 34.35
CA VAL A 23 13.90 6.64 33.01
C VAL A 23 12.43 6.53 32.64
N LEU A 24 11.63 7.50 33.08
CA LEU A 24 10.28 7.72 32.56
C LEU A 24 10.43 8.59 31.30
N LEU A 25 10.76 7.94 30.18
CA LEU A 25 10.67 8.53 28.86
C LEU A 25 9.18 8.68 28.55
N LEU A 26 8.62 9.84 28.93
CA LEU A 26 7.33 10.30 28.47
C LEU A 26 7.40 10.37 26.94
N LEU A 27 6.82 9.36 26.30
CA LEU A 27 6.51 9.36 24.89
C LEU A 27 5.41 10.42 24.71
N SER A 28 5.81 11.67 24.55
CA SER A 28 4.94 12.71 24.01
C SER A 28 4.66 12.31 22.56
N ALA A 29 3.63 11.48 22.36
CA ALA A 29 2.95 11.42 21.09
C ALA A 29 2.32 12.80 20.89
N THR A 30 3.09 13.73 20.31
CA THR A 30 2.50 14.87 19.62
C THR A 30 1.61 14.29 18.54
N THR A 31 0.32 14.14 18.86
CA THR A 31 -0.74 14.10 17.87
C THR A 31 -0.73 15.47 17.21
N ALA A 32 0.20 15.67 16.27
CA ALA A 32 0.11 16.76 15.34
C ALA A 32 -1.25 16.57 14.66
N GLY A 33 -2.20 17.45 14.95
CA GLY A 33 -3.47 17.48 14.23
C GLY A 33 -3.12 17.63 12.76
N ALA A 34 -3.15 16.52 12.02
CA ALA A 34 -2.80 16.51 10.62
C ALA A 34 -3.77 17.48 9.93
N ALA A 35 -3.21 18.44 9.19
CA ALA A 35 -4.01 19.30 8.33
C ALA A 35 -4.93 18.41 7.46
N PRO A 36 -6.16 18.83 7.17
CA PRO A 36 -7.06 18.05 6.33
C PRO A 36 -6.35 17.70 5.03
N LEU A 37 -6.43 16.43 4.64
CA LEU A 37 -5.83 15.93 3.42
C LEU A 37 -6.51 16.64 2.24
N SER A 38 -5.72 17.19 1.32
CA SER A 38 -6.26 17.76 0.07
C SER A 38 -6.33 16.69 -1.01
N LEU A 39 -7.26 16.82 -1.95
CA LEU A 39 -7.43 15.86 -3.04
C LEU A 39 -6.12 15.68 -3.86
N GLN A 40 -5.42 16.78 -4.17
CA GLN A 40 -4.17 16.73 -4.92
C GLN A 40 -3.07 16.00 -4.16
N SER A 41 -3.00 16.20 -2.84
CA SER A 41 -2.03 15.48 -2.01
C SER A 41 -2.36 14.00 -1.94
N ALA A 42 -3.64 13.63 -1.83
CA ALA A 42 -4.10 12.26 -1.87
C ALA A 42 -3.76 11.57 -3.20
N GLU A 43 -3.99 12.24 -4.34
CA GLU A 43 -3.62 11.72 -5.67
C GLU A 43 -2.11 11.47 -5.78
N ALA A 44 -1.29 12.43 -5.30
CA ALA A 44 0.16 12.30 -5.32
C ALA A 44 0.70 11.20 -4.39
N ILE A 45 -0.01 10.90 -3.30
CA ILE A 45 0.31 9.79 -2.40
C ILE A 45 -0.10 8.47 -3.05
N ALA A 46 -1.34 8.36 -3.53
CA ALA A 46 -1.86 7.17 -4.19
C ALA A 46 -0.97 6.71 -5.35
N LEU A 47 -0.57 7.63 -6.22
CA LEU A 47 0.28 7.30 -7.38
C LEU A 47 1.70 6.89 -6.99
N ARG A 48 2.24 7.36 -5.86
CA ARG A 48 3.60 7.04 -5.42
C ARG A 48 3.69 5.77 -4.59
N GLN A 49 2.68 5.50 -3.76
CA GLN A 49 2.74 4.42 -2.77
C GLN A 49 2.03 3.14 -3.23
N ASN A 50 1.31 3.16 -4.35
CA ASN A 50 0.60 1.99 -4.82
C ASN A 50 1.58 0.86 -5.27
N PRO A 51 1.58 -0.31 -4.61
CA PRO A 51 2.50 -1.40 -4.93
C PRO A 51 2.23 -2.03 -6.31
N GLY A 52 0.99 -1.99 -6.80
CA GLY A 52 0.63 -2.47 -8.13
C GLY A 52 1.26 -1.62 -9.24
N LEU A 53 1.22 -0.29 -9.11
CA LEU A 53 1.91 0.61 -10.04
C LEU A 53 3.44 0.47 -9.96
N GLY A 54 3.97 0.22 -8.76
CA GLY A 54 5.39 -0.09 -8.56
C GLY A 54 5.82 -1.35 -9.29
N ALA A 55 5.04 -2.43 -9.19
CA ALA A 55 5.30 -3.70 -9.89
C ALA A 55 5.28 -3.53 -11.41
N LEU A 56 4.33 -2.77 -11.96
CA LEU A 56 4.29 -2.45 -13.39
C LEU A 56 5.50 -1.64 -13.85
N THR A 57 5.93 -0.68 -13.04
CA THR A 57 7.14 0.12 -13.35
C THR A 57 8.38 -0.78 -13.44
N GLN A 58 8.54 -1.73 -12.51
CA GLN A 58 9.61 -2.72 -12.58
C GLN A 58 9.48 -3.64 -13.79
N LYS A 59 8.26 -4.05 -14.15
CA LYS A 59 8.02 -4.88 -15.34
C LYS A 59 8.40 -4.17 -16.64
N ILE A 60 8.11 -2.88 -16.74
CA ILE A 60 8.54 -2.06 -17.90
C ILE A 60 10.07 -2.04 -17.99
N ALA A 61 10.76 -1.81 -16.86
CA ALA A 61 12.23 -1.81 -16.83
C ALA A 61 12.80 -3.18 -17.23
N GLU A 62 12.22 -4.28 -16.74
CA GLU A 62 12.60 -5.65 -17.12
C GLU A 62 12.48 -5.86 -18.64
N LEU A 63 11.35 -5.49 -19.24
CA LEU A 63 11.11 -5.65 -20.68
C LEU A 63 12.06 -4.77 -21.52
N GLN A 64 12.39 -3.57 -21.05
CA GLN A 64 13.37 -2.70 -21.70
C GLN A 64 14.77 -3.31 -21.67
N HIS A 65 15.20 -3.87 -20.53
CA HIS A 65 16.47 -4.58 -20.43
C HIS A 65 16.49 -5.83 -21.29
N GLN A 66 15.37 -6.57 -21.34
CA GLN A 66 15.22 -7.73 -22.20
C GLN A 66 15.32 -7.35 -23.68
N ALA A 67 14.71 -6.24 -24.11
CA ALA A 67 14.80 -5.75 -25.48
C ALA A 67 16.24 -5.46 -25.90
N VAL A 68 17.06 -4.92 -24.99
CA VAL A 68 18.50 -4.73 -25.23
C VAL A 68 19.23 -6.07 -25.27
N ALA A 69 18.94 -6.99 -24.35
CA ALA A 69 19.61 -8.28 -24.26
C ALA A 69 19.36 -9.17 -25.49
N VAL A 70 18.11 -9.27 -25.97
CA VAL A 70 17.76 -10.09 -27.15
C VAL A 70 18.25 -9.48 -28.46
N ALA A 71 18.54 -8.17 -28.49
CA ALA A 71 19.12 -7.51 -29.64
C ALA A 71 20.65 -7.71 -29.76
N GLN A 72 21.30 -8.26 -28.73
CA GLN A 72 22.74 -8.54 -28.73
C GLN A 72 23.05 -9.90 -29.35
N LEU A 73 24.28 -10.03 -29.86
CA LEU A 73 24.75 -11.30 -30.38
C LEU A 73 24.91 -12.30 -29.23
N PRO A 74 24.59 -13.59 -29.41
CA PRO A 74 24.85 -14.60 -28.39
C PRO A 74 26.31 -14.62 -27.96
N ASP A 75 26.52 -14.86 -26.66
CA ASP A 75 27.85 -14.90 -26.06
C ASP A 75 28.73 -15.98 -26.73
N PRO A 76 30.04 -15.72 -26.85
CA PRO A 76 30.97 -16.71 -27.40
C PRO A 76 31.22 -17.83 -26.39
N HIS A 77 31.34 -19.07 -26.89
CA HIS A 77 31.68 -20.24 -26.11
C HIS A 77 33.18 -20.54 -26.22
N LEU A 78 33.84 -20.64 -25.06
CA LEU A 78 35.23 -21.12 -24.95
C LEU A 78 35.23 -22.62 -24.67
N ALA A 79 35.86 -23.40 -25.55
CA ALA A 79 36.05 -24.83 -25.39
C ALA A 79 37.53 -25.12 -25.10
N LEU A 80 37.79 -25.87 -24.03
CA LEU A 80 39.11 -26.39 -23.69
C LEU A 80 39.08 -27.91 -23.80
N GLY A 81 40.02 -28.51 -24.53
CA GLY A 81 40.06 -29.96 -24.74
C GLY A 81 41.49 -30.48 -24.75
N VAL A 82 41.64 -31.77 -24.51
CA VAL A 82 42.90 -32.49 -24.71
C VAL A 82 42.65 -33.59 -25.71
N VAL A 83 43.37 -33.56 -26.81
CA VAL A 83 43.30 -34.56 -27.88
C VAL A 83 44.45 -35.55 -27.68
N ASN A 84 44.15 -36.85 -27.77
CA ASN A 84 45.10 -37.95 -27.53
C ASN A 84 45.70 -37.93 -26.11
N ALA A 85 44.85 -37.89 -25.07
CA ALA A 85 45.27 -37.93 -23.67
C ALA A 85 45.62 -39.36 -23.21
N PRO A 86 46.75 -39.59 -22.52
CA PRO A 86 47.12 -40.92 -22.03
C PRO A 86 46.28 -41.35 -20.81
N LEU A 87 45.66 -42.54 -20.88
CA LEU A 87 44.73 -43.06 -19.86
C LEU A 87 45.39 -43.63 -18.59
N ASN A 88 46.69 -43.90 -18.63
CA ASN A 88 47.35 -44.75 -17.61
C ASN A 88 48.14 -43.99 -16.52
N ASN A 89 48.57 -42.75 -16.74
CA ASN A 89 49.42 -42.03 -15.77
C ASN A 89 49.36 -40.49 -15.81
N PHE A 90 48.41 -39.89 -16.56
CA PHE A 90 48.24 -38.43 -16.69
C PHE A 90 49.50 -37.64 -17.15
N SER A 91 50.56 -38.31 -17.61
CA SER A 91 51.78 -37.67 -18.08
C SER A 91 51.69 -37.35 -19.57
N MET A 92 51.34 -36.10 -19.91
CA MET A 92 51.22 -35.59 -21.30
C MET A 92 52.51 -35.76 -22.15
N ASN A 93 53.68 -35.94 -21.53
CA ASN A 93 54.97 -36.07 -22.23
C ASN A 93 55.27 -37.46 -22.84
N GLN A 94 54.39 -38.48 -22.66
CA GLN A 94 54.68 -39.85 -23.13
C GLN A 94 54.18 -40.17 -24.55
N GLN A 95 53.27 -39.36 -25.12
CA GLN A 95 52.78 -39.54 -26.48
C GLN A 95 53.12 -38.32 -27.34
N GLN A 96 53.86 -38.52 -28.44
CA GLN A 96 54.32 -37.47 -29.38
C GLN A 96 53.20 -36.66 -30.05
N MET A 97 51.93 -37.05 -29.86
CA MET A 97 50.76 -36.45 -30.53
C MET A 97 49.66 -35.97 -29.55
N SER A 98 49.96 -35.83 -28.25
CA SER A 98 49.02 -35.25 -27.28
C SER A 98 48.96 -33.73 -27.47
N MET A 99 47.77 -33.17 -27.68
CA MET A 99 47.60 -31.74 -28.00
C MET A 99 46.54 -31.12 -27.09
N LEU A 100 46.87 -30.00 -26.46
CA LEU A 100 45.90 -29.14 -25.80
C LEU A 100 45.20 -28.29 -26.86
N SER A 101 43.87 -28.36 -26.95
CA SER A 101 43.06 -27.55 -27.85
C SER A 101 42.31 -26.46 -27.08
N VAL A 102 42.32 -25.26 -27.64
CA VAL A 102 41.53 -24.11 -27.18
C VAL A 102 40.73 -23.63 -28.38
N GLY A 103 39.41 -23.63 -28.27
CA GLY A 103 38.49 -23.19 -29.33
C GLY A 103 37.57 -22.09 -28.84
N LEU A 104 37.28 -21.12 -29.71
CA LEU A 104 36.27 -20.09 -29.49
C LEU A 104 35.19 -20.24 -30.57
N SER A 105 33.92 -20.38 -30.18
CA SER A 105 32.80 -20.43 -31.13
C SER A 105 31.75 -19.37 -30.80
N GLN A 106 31.19 -18.73 -31.83
CA GLN A 106 30.15 -17.73 -31.68
C GLN A 106 29.06 -17.97 -32.71
N THR A 107 27.80 -17.88 -32.28
CA THR A 107 26.65 -18.05 -33.18
C THR A 107 26.32 -16.72 -33.85
N PHE A 108 26.20 -16.72 -35.18
CA PHE A 108 25.77 -15.57 -35.97
C PHE A 108 24.36 -15.80 -36.53
N PRO A 109 23.31 -15.21 -35.91
CA PRO A 109 21.95 -15.33 -36.42
C PRO A 109 21.78 -14.66 -37.79
N SER A 110 20.70 -15.01 -38.50
CA SER A 110 20.34 -14.38 -39.77
C SER A 110 20.17 -12.86 -39.62
N PHE A 111 20.60 -12.10 -40.63
CA PHE A 111 20.48 -10.65 -40.66
C PHE A 111 19.05 -10.20 -40.32
N GLY A 112 18.92 -9.23 -39.41
CA GLY A 112 17.64 -8.64 -39.00
C GLY A 112 16.87 -9.38 -37.90
N LYS A 113 17.17 -10.66 -37.62
CA LYS A 113 16.42 -11.44 -36.62
C LYS A 113 16.48 -10.83 -35.21
N LEU A 114 17.69 -10.57 -34.70
CA LEU A 114 17.91 -9.97 -33.38
C LEU A 114 17.27 -8.58 -33.27
N GLY A 115 17.28 -7.81 -34.36
CA GLY A 115 16.64 -6.50 -34.42
C GLY A 115 15.12 -6.59 -34.29
N LEU A 116 14.49 -7.58 -34.93
CA LEU A 116 13.05 -7.82 -34.82
C LEU A 116 12.65 -8.35 -33.43
N GLU A 117 13.46 -9.23 -32.82
CA GLU A 117 13.25 -9.69 -31.44
C GLU A 117 13.34 -8.53 -30.44
N GLY A 118 14.32 -7.63 -30.62
CA GLY A 118 14.43 -6.41 -29.82
C GLY A 118 13.25 -5.46 -30.02
N GLN A 119 12.77 -5.29 -31.25
CA GLN A 119 11.58 -4.49 -31.54
C GLN A 119 10.32 -5.08 -30.89
N GLN A 120 10.14 -6.40 -30.94
CA GLN A 120 9.01 -7.07 -30.29
C GLN A 120 9.01 -6.79 -28.78
N ALA A 121 10.14 -7.03 -28.10
CA ALA A 121 10.27 -6.75 -26.68
C ALA A 121 10.06 -5.25 -26.36
N GLY A 122 10.49 -4.35 -27.25
CA GLY A 122 10.22 -2.91 -27.15
C GLY A 122 8.73 -2.56 -27.25
N VAL A 123 7.98 -3.21 -28.14
CA VAL A 123 6.53 -3.05 -28.24
C VAL A 123 5.82 -3.60 -27.00
N GLU A 124 6.28 -4.72 -26.45
CA GLU A 124 5.78 -5.27 -25.19
C GLU A 124 6.02 -4.31 -24.01
N ALA A 125 7.20 -3.68 -23.94
CA ALA A 125 7.49 -2.65 -22.94
C ALA A 125 6.56 -1.43 -23.09
N GLN A 126 6.26 -1.01 -24.32
CA GLN A 126 5.32 0.08 -24.58
C GLN A 126 3.89 -0.28 -24.16
N ALA A 127 3.42 -1.50 -24.45
CA ALA A 127 2.12 -1.97 -23.99
C ALA A 127 2.02 -2.01 -22.46
N ALA A 128 3.10 -2.40 -21.76
CA ALA A 128 3.17 -2.34 -20.31
C ALA A 128 3.12 -0.89 -19.78
N ALA A 129 3.76 0.06 -20.46
CA ALA A 129 3.68 1.49 -20.14
C ALA A 129 2.27 2.06 -20.33
N ASP A 130 1.56 1.63 -21.37
CA ASP A 130 0.17 2.02 -21.61
C ASP A 130 -0.76 1.45 -20.52
N THR A 131 -0.50 0.21 -20.09
CA THR A 131 -1.20 -0.43 -18.96
C THR A 131 -0.97 0.36 -17.67
N LEU A 132 0.26 0.78 -17.39
CA LEU A 132 0.58 1.62 -16.23
C LEU A 132 -0.20 2.94 -16.25
N ARG A 133 -0.27 3.61 -17.41
CA ARG A 133 -1.05 4.85 -17.56
C ARG A 133 -2.55 4.61 -17.32
N GLY A 134 -3.09 3.52 -17.85
CA GLY A 134 -4.49 3.12 -17.62
C GLY A 134 -4.80 2.88 -16.15
N GLN A 135 -4.00 2.05 -15.47
CA GLN A 135 -4.19 1.76 -14.05
C GLN A 135 -3.99 3.00 -13.16
N SER A 136 -3.06 3.88 -13.51
CA SER A 136 -2.87 5.15 -12.81
C SER A 136 -4.11 6.04 -12.92
N ALA A 137 -4.70 6.14 -14.11
CA ALA A 137 -5.92 6.91 -14.32
C ALA A 137 -7.14 6.29 -13.60
N GLU A 138 -7.25 4.96 -13.60
CA GLU A 138 -8.29 4.24 -12.87
C GLU A 138 -8.18 4.45 -11.35
N LEU A 139 -6.96 4.40 -10.81
CA LEU A 139 -6.71 4.66 -9.39
C LEU A 139 -7.13 6.09 -8.99
N VAL A 140 -6.77 7.09 -9.81
CA VAL A 140 -7.17 8.49 -9.58
C VAL A 140 -8.69 8.66 -9.68
N LEU A 141 -9.34 8.01 -10.65
CA LEU A 141 -10.79 8.05 -10.80
C LEU A 141 -11.50 7.47 -9.57
N LEU A 142 -11.04 6.30 -9.11
CA LEU A 142 -11.57 5.62 -7.93
C LEU A 142 -11.43 6.52 -6.68
N LEU A 143 -10.26 7.12 -6.48
CA LEU A 143 -10.00 8.06 -5.39
C LEU A 143 -10.93 9.28 -5.45
N ARG A 144 -11.03 9.93 -6.62
CA ARG A 144 -11.91 11.10 -6.82
C ARG A 144 -13.37 10.78 -6.57
N ARG A 145 -13.83 9.61 -7.00
CA ARG A 145 -15.20 9.17 -6.80
C ARG A 145 -15.51 8.98 -5.31
N ALA A 146 -14.67 8.24 -4.59
CA ALA A 146 -14.82 8.05 -3.15
C ALA A 146 -14.78 9.39 -2.41
N TRP A 147 -13.90 10.32 -2.83
CA TRP A 147 -13.84 11.67 -2.28
C TRP A 147 -15.14 12.44 -2.46
N LEU A 148 -15.69 12.46 -3.68
CA LEU A 148 -16.96 13.14 -3.97
C LEU A 148 -18.13 12.52 -3.21
N GLN A 149 -18.16 11.20 -3.07
CA GLN A 149 -19.22 10.49 -2.34
C GLN A 149 -19.16 10.85 -0.84
N ALA A 150 -17.96 10.89 -0.25
CA ALA A 150 -17.78 11.31 1.14
C ALA A 150 -18.25 12.76 1.39
N LEU A 151 -17.93 13.69 0.47
CA LEU A 151 -18.40 15.08 0.55
C LEU A 151 -19.92 15.18 0.37
N TYR A 152 -20.46 14.48 -0.62
CA TYR A 152 -21.89 14.43 -0.87
C TYR A 152 -22.66 13.91 0.35
N ALA A 153 -22.21 12.81 0.96
CA ALA A 153 -22.84 12.24 2.14
C ALA A 153 -22.81 13.22 3.33
N GLU A 154 -21.73 13.99 3.49
CA GLU A 154 -21.65 15.05 4.51
C GLU A 154 -22.67 16.16 4.30
N ASP A 155 -22.79 16.67 3.07
CA ASP A 155 -23.77 17.71 2.71
C ASP A 155 -25.22 17.20 2.80
N ALA A 156 -25.45 15.95 2.41
CA ALA A 156 -26.73 15.28 2.55
C ALA A 156 -27.13 15.16 4.03
N VAL A 157 -26.21 14.76 4.91
CA VAL A 157 -26.46 14.73 6.36
C VAL A 157 -26.84 16.11 6.87
N ALA A 158 -26.14 17.17 6.46
CA ALA A 158 -26.47 18.54 6.87
C ALA A 158 -27.90 18.93 6.44
N THR A 159 -28.28 18.58 5.21
CA THR A 159 -29.61 18.84 4.66
C THR A 159 -30.71 18.06 5.39
N VAL A 160 -30.52 16.76 5.60
CA VAL A 160 -31.50 15.91 6.30
C VAL A 160 -31.63 16.31 7.77
N ARG A 161 -30.55 16.74 8.42
CA ARG A 161 -30.63 17.31 9.79
C ARG A 161 -31.49 18.56 9.85
N HIS A 162 -31.40 19.43 8.84
CA HIS A 162 -32.27 20.60 8.78
C HIS A 162 -33.74 20.19 8.60
N GLN A 163 -34.02 19.18 7.78
CA GLN A 163 -35.37 18.61 7.63
C GLN A 163 -35.88 17.97 8.93
N GLU A 164 -35.03 17.26 9.67
CA GLU A 164 -35.38 16.66 10.97
C GLU A 164 -35.81 17.73 11.98
N GLN A 165 -35.13 18.90 11.99
CA GLN A 165 -35.50 20.03 12.85
C GLN A 165 -36.90 20.56 12.52
N LEU A 166 -37.21 20.78 11.24
CA LEU A 166 -38.53 21.21 10.79
C LEU A 166 -39.62 20.15 11.07
N GLN A 167 -39.28 18.86 10.93
CA GLN A 167 -40.18 17.77 11.25
C GLN A 167 -40.47 17.69 12.75
N ALA A 168 -39.51 18.05 13.61
CA ALA A 168 -39.73 18.14 15.05
C ALA A 168 -40.79 19.21 15.41
N GLU A 169 -40.84 20.33 14.69
CA GLU A 169 -41.90 21.33 14.84
C GLU A 169 -43.27 20.77 14.43
N SER A 170 -43.31 19.98 13.36
CA SER A 170 -44.55 19.30 12.92
C SER A 170 -45.06 18.31 13.96
N VAL A 171 -44.17 17.58 14.65
CA VAL A 171 -44.53 16.72 15.80
C VAL A 171 -45.14 17.55 16.93
N GLN A 172 -44.57 18.72 17.25
CA GLN A 172 -45.12 19.60 18.29
C GLN A 172 -46.50 20.16 17.91
N ALA A 173 -46.70 20.53 16.64
CA ALA A 173 -48.00 20.99 16.15
C ALA A 173 -49.07 19.90 16.24
N ALA A 174 -48.75 18.67 15.82
CA ALA A 174 -49.64 17.52 15.95
C ALA A 174 -50.00 17.22 17.42
N LEU A 175 -49.01 17.31 18.32
CA LEU A 175 -49.23 17.16 19.77
C LEU A 175 -50.16 18.24 20.34
N ALA A 176 -50.02 19.49 19.89
CA ALA A 176 -50.89 20.59 20.32
C ALA A 176 -52.34 20.38 19.88
N LEU A 177 -52.57 19.97 18.64
CA LEU A 177 -53.91 19.64 18.11
C LEU A 177 -54.54 18.44 18.82
N TYR A 178 -53.75 17.42 19.13
CA TYR A 178 -54.22 16.28 19.90
C TYR A 178 -54.67 16.68 21.31
N ARG A 179 -53.87 17.53 22.01
CA ARG A 179 -54.20 18.04 23.35
C ARG A 179 -55.44 18.93 23.38
N SER A 180 -55.73 19.64 22.30
CA SER A 180 -56.95 20.46 22.18
C SER A 180 -58.16 19.67 21.66
N ALA A 181 -58.05 18.35 21.51
CA ALA A 181 -59.06 17.46 20.91
C ALA A 181 -59.46 17.82 19.47
N GLN A 182 -58.60 18.55 18.76
CA GLN A 182 -58.78 18.95 17.36
C GLN A 182 -58.02 18.05 16.37
N GLY A 183 -57.23 17.10 16.86
CA GLY A 183 -56.46 16.13 16.06
C GLY A 183 -56.47 14.74 16.68
N SER A 184 -56.04 13.73 15.92
CA SER A 184 -56.03 12.33 16.35
C SER A 184 -54.67 11.89 16.90
N GLN A 185 -54.67 10.88 17.76
CA GLN A 185 -53.41 10.24 18.21
C GLN A 185 -52.63 9.64 17.03
N ALA A 186 -53.33 9.16 15.99
CA ALA A 186 -52.72 8.63 14.79
C ALA A 186 -51.91 9.69 14.02
N ASP A 187 -52.32 10.97 14.06
CA ASP A 187 -51.56 12.07 13.46
C ASP A 187 -50.22 12.29 14.17
N VAL A 188 -50.21 12.21 15.51
CA VAL A 188 -48.98 12.33 16.32
C VAL A 188 -48.01 11.19 16.00
N LEU A 189 -48.51 9.95 15.97
CA LEU A 189 -47.69 8.77 15.65
C LEU A 189 -47.13 8.84 14.23
N ARG A 190 -47.91 9.31 13.25
CA ARG A 190 -47.42 9.53 11.88
C ARG A 190 -46.30 10.58 11.83
N ALA A 191 -46.45 11.69 12.55
CA ALA A 191 -45.43 12.73 12.59
C ALA A 191 -44.12 12.23 13.26
N GLN A 192 -44.23 11.44 14.33
CA GLN A 192 -43.10 10.81 15.01
C GLN A 192 -42.39 9.80 14.09
N LEU A 193 -43.14 8.92 13.43
CA LEU A 193 -42.58 7.96 12.49
C LEU A 193 -41.83 8.65 11.34
N ALA A 194 -42.36 9.76 10.82
CA ALA A 194 -41.68 10.54 9.78
C ALA A 194 -40.35 11.14 10.29
N ARG A 195 -40.30 11.61 11.55
CA ARG A 195 -39.05 12.07 12.16
C ARG A 195 -38.05 10.92 12.34
N ASP A 196 -38.50 9.77 12.85
CA ASP A 196 -37.64 8.61 13.07
C ASP A 196 -37.09 8.07 11.73
N SER A 197 -37.86 8.17 10.64
CA SER A 197 -37.38 7.88 9.30
C SER A 197 -36.20 8.78 8.90
N LEU A 198 -36.28 10.10 9.15
CA LEU A 198 -35.17 11.03 8.86
C LEU A 198 -33.93 10.72 9.72
N ALA A 199 -34.12 10.32 10.98
CA ALA A 199 -33.01 9.90 11.84
C ALA A 199 -32.31 8.62 11.32
N ASN A 200 -33.08 7.68 10.76
CA ASN A 200 -32.53 6.50 10.09
C ASN A 200 -31.76 6.90 8.82
N ASP A 201 -32.29 7.83 8.02
CA ASP A 201 -31.62 8.33 6.82
C ASP A 201 -30.28 9.01 7.15
N ILE A 202 -30.23 9.82 8.22
CA ILE A 202 -28.98 10.41 8.73
C ILE A 202 -27.98 9.32 9.08
N SER A 203 -28.40 8.29 9.81
CA SER A 203 -27.53 7.19 10.23
C SER A 203 -26.97 6.42 9.03
N LYS A 204 -27.79 6.22 8.00
CA LYS A 204 -27.39 5.59 6.73
C LYS A 204 -26.34 6.43 6.00
N LEU A 205 -26.58 7.73 5.82
CA LEU A 205 -25.65 8.63 5.15
C LEU A 205 -24.31 8.73 5.91
N GLN A 206 -24.35 8.71 7.25
CA GLN A 206 -23.13 8.67 8.06
C GLN A 206 -22.33 7.37 7.87
N ALA A 207 -23.01 6.23 7.74
CA ALA A 207 -22.37 4.96 7.44
C ALA A 207 -21.77 4.95 6.02
N GLU A 208 -22.48 5.51 5.04
CA GLU A 208 -21.97 5.69 3.66
C GLU A 208 -20.70 6.54 3.66
N ARG A 209 -20.71 7.72 4.33
CA ARG A 209 -19.52 8.56 4.49
C ARG A 209 -18.35 7.81 5.14
N ALA A 210 -18.62 7.05 6.20
CA ALA A 210 -17.58 6.28 6.87
C ALA A 210 -16.97 5.19 5.96
N SER A 211 -17.81 4.55 5.14
CA SER A 211 -17.37 3.58 4.13
C SER A 211 -16.49 4.24 3.06
N ASP A 212 -16.89 5.40 2.54
CA ASP A 212 -16.13 6.12 1.52
C ASP A 212 -14.76 6.60 2.05
N LEU A 213 -14.72 7.09 3.29
CA LEU A 213 -13.46 7.48 3.95
C LEU A 213 -12.55 6.27 4.22
N ALA A 214 -13.13 5.10 4.55
CA ALA A 214 -12.38 3.86 4.69
C ALA A 214 -11.82 3.38 3.34
N GLN A 215 -12.57 3.55 2.25
CA GLN A 215 -12.08 3.27 0.90
C GLN A 215 -10.91 4.19 0.53
N ILE A 216 -10.98 5.48 0.85
CA ILE A 216 -9.87 6.42 0.67
C ILE A 216 -8.65 5.97 1.48
N ALA A 217 -8.83 5.60 2.75
CA ALA A 217 -7.74 5.08 3.57
C ALA A 217 -7.09 3.83 2.97
N GLN A 218 -7.90 2.89 2.45
CA GLN A 218 -7.40 1.69 1.80
C GLN A 218 -6.59 2.00 0.52
N ILE A 219 -7.05 2.95 -0.30
CA ILE A 219 -6.34 3.38 -1.52
C ILE A 219 -4.96 3.98 -1.17
N LEU A 220 -4.90 4.71 -0.06
CA LEU A 220 -3.71 5.42 0.41
C LEU A 220 -2.85 4.60 1.37
N ASP A 221 -3.23 3.35 1.67
CA ASP A 221 -2.59 2.49 2.67
C ASP A 221 -2.44 3.17 4.05
N LEU A 222 -3.48 3.89 4.48
CA LEU A 222 -3.54 4.58 5.77
C LEU A 222 -4.22 3.69 6.84
N PRO A 223 -3.71 3.67 8.08
CA PRO A 223 -4.28 2.85 9.16
C PRO A 223 -5.62 3.37 9.67
N GLU A 224 -5.90 4.66 9.49
CA GLU A 224 -7.13 5.31 9.94
C GLU A 224 -7.72 6.21 8.84
N PRO A 225 -9.06 6.38 8.80
CA PRO A 225 -9.72 7.26 7.84
C PRO A 225 -9.25 8.71 7.99
N PRO A 226 -8.73 9.34 6.91
CA PRO A 226 -8.22 10.70 6.99
C PRO A 226 -9.36 11.72 7.13
N SER A 227 -9.05 12.86 7.75
CA SER A 227 -9.90 14.04 7.62
C SER A 227 -9.65 14.68 6.26
N ILE A 228 -10.69 14.77 5.43
CA ILE A 228 -10.60 15.31 4.07
C ILE A 228 -10.97 16.80 4.04
N GLU A 229 -10.34 17.54 3.13
CA GLU A 229 -10.69 18.92 2.84
C GLU A 229 -12.07 19.01 2.16
N LYS A 230 -12.89 19.97 2.60
CA LYS A 230 -14.27 20.16 2.12
C LYS A 230 -14.35 20.91 0.79
N GLN A 231 -13.27 21.56 0.37
CA GLN A 231 -13.22 22.35 -0.83
C GLN A 231 -12.83 21.44 -2.00
N TRP A 232 -13.71 21.35 -2.99
CA TRP A 232 -13.38 20.74 -4.27
C TRP A 232 -12.63 21.77 -5.13
N PRO A 233 -11.52 21.37 -5.79
CA PRO A 233 -10.77 22.27 -6.67
C PRO A 233 -11.50 22.64 -7.97
#